data_AF-A0A2A4NLW2-F1
#
_entry.id   AF-A0A2A4NLW2-F1
#
_cell.length_a   1.000
_cell.length_b   1.000
_cell.length_c   1.000
_cell.angle_alpha   90.00
_cell.angle_beta   90.00
_cell.angle_gamma   90.00
#
_symmetry.space_group_name_H-M   'P 1'
#
loop_
_entity.id
_entity.type
_entity.pdbx_description
1 polymer ?
#
loop_
_entity_poly.entity_id
_entity_poly.type
_entity_poly.pdbx_seq_one_letter_code
_entity_poly.pdbx_strand_id
1 'polypeptide(L)'
;MPKNSTTTPTHTEWHPRNKDIKSYFHFDAKLSEGSLKKLALDNDAVAKHAFMPLIRFKEKWLKFRKNGAKKIKSRPIRYACRKDAIIYAYHRYNISIHYEKYLKEKGIENIPIAYRKISKENGGNKSNIEFAKDAFDFIRATGDCDVTIVDISSFFESLDHNLLKVAWQKIIGRKLNAAETAVFKSITKYSVVDIKPLFDRLELFERAGTTTKDKRKRKIDLLKDQHFKRVTERGEFKNKVCGGDPKLPSLIQKHNLNFGIPQGTPISDILANIYLIDFDVKLARWIRNKNGFATRYSDDIIIIIPKSENLSFDSAFDYLVKLINNYGSELEIKPSKTAIGRFINTKSGQIYTHIKGDSCQNGIEYLGFQFNGEYVSLKNSTLSNAWRKLKKRAHGWAKKYVKRNRNRGDLWLSTNANLQDKCTETLRTMTLKQSKDAETSDWTFISYVRRAEKSFSDYNTKFPSQTRKYKKEAYRIYEEALTEAIGRHGKDKYLEQGGKL
;
A
#
# COMPACT_ATOMS: atom_id res chain seq x y z
N MET A 1 -46.22 22.76 -23.84
CA MET A 1 -45.53 21.66 -23.14
C MET A 1 -44.43 21.08 -24.03
N PRO A 2 -43.14 21.22 -23.68
CA PRO A 2 -42.10 20.37 -24.21
C PRO A 2 -41.67 19.35 -23.16
N LYS A 3 -41.59 18.08 -23.59
CA LYS A 3 -41.20 16.92 -22.78
C LYS A 3 -39.76 17.07 -22.30
N ASN A 4 -39.58 17.04 -20.98
CA ASN A 4 -38.28 16.83 -20.35
C ASN A 4 -37.76 15.45 -20.72
N SER A 5 -36.83 15.36 -21.66
CA SER A 5 -35.98 14.19 -21.82
C SER A 5 -34.87 14.27 -20.78
N THR A 6 -35.05 13.58 -19.66
CA THR A 6 -33.98 13.26 -18.71
C THR A 6 -32.93 12.42 -19.44
N THR A 7 -31.83 13.06 -19.84
CA THR A 7 -30.63 12.38 -20.33
C THR A 7 -29.95 11.69 -19.16
N THR A 8 -30.13 10.37 -19.10
CA THR A 8 -29.35 9.45 -18.26
C THR A 8 -27.86 9.65 -18.57
N PRO A 9 -26.96 9.73 -17.56
CA PRO A 9 -25.54 9.89 -17.84
C PRO A 9 -25.03 8.68 -18.61
N THR A 10 -24.37 8.94 -19.74
CA THR A 10 -23.70 7.93 -20.57
C THR A 10 -22.74 7.12 -19.71
N HIS A 11 -23.01 5.83 -19.54
CA HIS A 11 -22.10 4.90 -18.88
C HIS A 11 -20.79 4.86 -19.68
N THR A 12 -19.72 5.41 -19.12
CA THR A 12 -18.38 5.13 -19.63
C THR A 12 -18.13 3.63 -19.47
N GLU A 13 -17.83 2.96 -20.57
CA GLU A 13 -17.60 1.52 -20.56
C GLU A 13 -16.38 1.22 -19.67
N TRP A 14 -16.57 0.36 -18.65
CA TRP A 14 -15.47 0.00 -17.76
C TRP A 14 -14.50 -0.94 -18.46
N HIS A 15 -13.21 -0.61 -18.38
CA HIS A 15 -12.12 -1.49 -18.80
C HIS A 15 -11.21 -1.82 -17.61
N PRO A 16 -10.82 -3.10 -17.44
CA PRO A 16 -9.78 -3.49 -16.49
C PRO A 16 -8.49 -2.70 -16.71
N ARG A 17 -7.84 -2.27 -15.63
CA ARG A 17 -6.46 -1.74 -15.74
C ARG A 17 -5.49 -2.91 -15.78
N ASN A 18 -4.28 -2.71 -16.33
CA ASN A 18 -3.20 -3.70 -16.27
C ASN A 18 -3.00 -4.27 -14.86
N LYS A 19 -3.03 -3.40 -13.84
CA LYS A 19 -2.87 -3.81 -12.44
C LYS A 19 -4.05 -4.62 -11.88
N ASP A 20 -5.23 -4.58 -12.49
CA ASP A 20 -6.40 -5.37 -12.09
C ASP A 20 -6.31 -6.80 -12.66
N ILE A 21 -5.58 -6.99 -13.77
CA ILE A 21 -5.27 -8.30 -14.34
C ILE A 21 -4.08 -8.92 -13.60
N LYS A 22 -4.40 -9.76 -12.60
CA LYS A 22 -3.40 -10.29 -11.67
C LYS A 22 -2.57 -11.46 -12.23
N SER A 23 -1.26 -11.38 -12.05
CA SER A 23 -0.27 -12.35 -12.54
C SER A 23 0.57 -12.96 -11.39
N TYR A 24 -0.09 -13.49 -10.36
CA TYR A 24 0.57 -14.15 -9.21
C TYR A 24 0.01 -15.54 -8.95
N PHE A 25 0.72 -16.34 -8.14
CA PHE A 25 0.29 -17.67 -7.74
C PHE A 25 -1.03 -17.68 -6.97
N HIS A 26 -2.02 -18.41 -7.49
CA HIS A 26 -3.28 -18.71 -6.80
C HIS A 26 -3.89 -20.02 -7.30
N PHE A 27 -5.00 -20.45 -6.68
CA PHE A 27 -5.73 -21.68 -6.98
C PHE A 27 -6.54 -21.66 -8.30
N ASP A 28 -6.86 -20.48 -8.84
CA ASP A 28 -7.67 -20.35 -10.04
C ASP A 28 -6.81 -20.43 -11.32
N ALA A 29 -7.44 -20.93 -12.39
CA ALA A 29 -6.82 -20.92 -13.71
C ALA A 29 -6.78 -19.50 -14.27
N LYS A 30 -5.70 -19.19 -14.99
CA LYS A 30 -5.59 -17.95 -15.77
C LYS A 30 -6.69 -17.90 -16.84
N LEU A 31 -7.35 -16.74 -16.94
CA LEU A 31 -8.33 -16.43 -17.97
C LEU A 31 -7.83 -15.29 -18.88
N SER A 32 -8.40 -15.18 -20.07
CA SER A 32 -8.20 -14.01 -20.94
C SER A 32 -8.84 -12.77 -20.32
N GLU A 33 -8.32 -11.59 -20.69
CA GLU A 33 -8.87 -10.31 -20.22
C GLU A 33 -10.36 -10.16 -20.57
N GLY A 34 -10.76 -10.52 -21.80
CA GLY A 34 -12.16 -10.50 -22.22
C GLY A 34 -13.07 -11.39 -21.35
N SER A 35 -12.60 -12.59 -20.99
CA SER A 35 -13.35 -13.49 -20.10
C SER A 35 -13.47 -12.93 -18.68
N LEU A 36 -12.40 -12.31 -18.18
CA LEU A 36 -12.38 -11.66 -16.87
C LEU A 36 -13.32 -10.44 -16.84
N LYS A 37 -13.32 -9.62 -17.89
CA LYS A 37 -14.23 -8.48 -18.05
C LYS A 37 -15.69 -8.97 -18.08
N LYS A 38 -15.99 -9.99 -18.91
CA LYS A 38 -17.33 -10.58 -19.00
C LYS A 38 -17.83 -11.08 -17.64
N LEU A 39 -16.99 -11.80 -16.89
CA LEU A 39 -17.32 -12.28 -15.54
C LEU A 39 -17.64 -11.13 -14.58
N ALA A 40 -16.85 -10.06 -14.60
CA ALA A 40 -17.02 -8.96 -13.66
C ALA A 40 -18.30 -8.14 -13.94
N LEU A 41 -18.71 -8.03 -15.20
CA LEU A 41 -19.90 -7.27 -15.62
C LEU A 41 -21.22 -8.04 -15.47
N ASP A 42 -21.16 -9.36 -15.29
CA ASP A 42 -22.34 -10.22 -15.18
C ASP A 42 -22.78 -10.35 -13.71
N ASN A 43 -23.82 -9.60 -13.32
CA ASN A 43 -24.34 -9.61 -11.96
C ASN A 43 -24.85 -10.99 -11.51
N ASP A 44 -25.44 -11.78 -12.41
CA ASP A 44 -25.96 -13.10 -12.06
C ASP A 44 -24.83 -14.11 -11.84
N ALA A 45 -23.79 -14.04 -12.68
CA ALA A 45 -22.59 -14.82 -12.48
C ALA A 45 -21.87 -14.44 -11.18
N VAL A 46 -21.75 -13.14 -10.87
CA VAL A 46 -21.12 -12.66 -9.63
C VAL A 46 -21.93 -13.07 -8.39
N ALA A 47 -23.26 -12.98 -8.44
CA ALA A 47 -24.13 -13.38 -7.33
C ALA A 47 -23.97 -14.87 -6.98
N LYS A 48 -23.70 -15.72 -7.98
CA LYS A 48 -23.49 -17.17 -7.84
C LYS A 48 -22.01 -17.57 -7.73
N HIS A 49 -21.10 -16.59 -7.79
CA HIS A 49 -19.66 -16.85 -7.87
C HIS A 49 -19.11 -17.40 -6.54
N ALA A 50 -18.38 -18.51 -6.62
CA ALA A 50 -17.72 -19.12 -5.48
C ALA A 50 -16.35 -18.46 -5.22
N PHE A 51 -16.34 -17.42 -4.39
CA PHE A 51 -15.11 -16.72 -3.97
C PHE A 51 -14.15 -17.68 -3.26
N MET A 52 -12.87 -17.61 -3.63
CA MET A 52 -11.84 -18.51 -3.09
C MET A 52 -11.21 -17.95 -1.81
N PRO A 53 -10.60 -18.81 -0.96
CA PRO A 53 -9.78 -18.34 0.15
C PRO A 53 -8.65 -17.43 -0.35
N LEU A 54 -8.44 -16.30 0.33
CA LEU A 54 -7.34 -15.39 0.04
C LEU A 54 -6.01 -16.05 0.42
N ILE A 55 -4.94 -15.76 -0.30
CA ILE A 55 -3.60 -16.17 0.11
C ILE A 55 -2.98 -15.07 0.98
N ARG A 56 -2.59 -15.43 2.20
CA ARG A 56 -1.98 -14.54 3.20
C ARG A 56 -0.47 -14.70 3.21
N PHE A 57 0.24 -13.58 3.14
CA PHE A 57 1.67 -13.51 3.42
C PHE A 57 1.97 -12.38 4.40
N LYS A 58 3.09 -12.47 5.11
CA LYS A 58 3.49 -11.47 6.12
C LYS A 58 4.72 -10.72 5.61
N GLU A 59 4.58 -9.43 5.33
CA GLU A 59 5.74 -8.57 5.13
C GLU A 59 6.35 -8.27 6.50
N LYS A 60 7.61 -8.68 6.71
CA LYS A 60 8.33 -8.49 7.97
C LYS A 60 9.52 -7.57 7.77
N TRP A 61 9.75 -6.67 8.73
CA TRP A 61 10.95 -5.84 8.77
C TRP A 61 11.34 -5.49 10.21
N LEU A 62 12.64 -5.29 10.42
CA LEU A 62 13.18 -4.81 11.69
C LEU A 62 12.97 -3.29 11.80
N LYS A 63 12.38 -2.85 12.91
CA LYS A 63 12.33 -1.45 13.32
C LYS A 63 13.32 -1.25 14.47
N PHE A 64 14.21 -0.27 14.30
CA PHE A 64 15.14 0.17 15.34
C PHE A 64 14.47 1.26 16.17
N ARG A 65 14.59 1.15 17.50
CA ARG A 65 14.15 2.18 18.46
C ARG A 65 15.34 3.05 18.86
N LYS A 66 15.06 4.22 19.46
CA LYS A 66 16.08 5.18 19.93
C LYS A 66 17.08 4.54 20.91
N ASN A 67 16.62 3.61 21.75
CA ASN A 67 17.44 2.86 22.70
C ASN A 67 18.19 1.66 22.08
N GLY A 68 18.32 1.59 20.75
CA GLY A 68 18.97 0.47 20.06
C GLY A 68 18.13 -0.82 19.97
N ALA A 69 17.00 -0.91 20.68
CA ALA A 69 16.16 -2.10 20.68
C ALA A 69 15.59 -2.41 19.29
N LYS A 70 15.56 -3.70 18.94
CA LYS A 70 15.06 -4.22 17.66
C LYS A 70 13.67 -4.81 17.87
N LYS A 71 12.68 -4.33 17.13
CA LYS A 71 11.33 -4.93 17.09
C LYS A 71 11.00 -5.38 15.68
N ILE A 72 10.65 -6.66 15.51
CA ILE A 72 10.12 -7.16 14.23
C ILE A 72 8.69 -6.61 14.08
N LYS A 73 8.47 -5.79 13.05
CA LYS A 73 7.14 -5.40 12.59
C LYS A 73 6.71 -6.36 11.49
N SER A 74 5.45 -6.78 11.54
CA SER A 74 4.84 -7.69 10.57
C SER A 74 3.52 -7.10 10.11
N ARG A 75 3.28 -7.08 8.80
CA ARG A 75 1.99 -6.69 8.21
C ARG A 75 1.45 -7.85 7.37
N PRO A 76 0.27 -8.41 7.70
CA PRO A 76 -0.37 -9.41 6.88
C PRO A 76 -0.94 -8.75 5.62
N ILE A 77 -0.62 -9.31 4.45
CA ILE A 77 -1.21 -8.92 3.17
C ILE A 77 -1.96 -10.15 2.65
N ARG A 78 -3.19 -9.92 2.22
CA ARG A 78 -4.08 -10.95 1.69
C ARG A 78 -4.43 -10.58 0.26
N TYR A 79 -4.15 -11.46 -0.67
CA TYR A 79 -4.52 -11.25 -2.07
C TYR A 79 -5.52 -12.29 -2.52
N ALA A 80 -6.48 -11.86 -3.33
CA ALA A 80 -7.56 -12.68 -3.84
C ALA A 80 -7.11 -13.56 -5.01
N CYS A 81 -7.96 -14.48 -5.47
CA CYS A 81 -7.70 -15.13 -6.75
C CYS A 81 -7.88 -14.13 -7.90
N ARG A 82 -7.47 -14.48 -9.12
CA ARG A 82 -7.49 -13.53 -10.24
C ARG A 82 -8.92 -13.19 -10.66
N LYS A 83 -9.80 -14.20 -10.65
CA LYS A 83 -11.24 -14.01 -10.88
C LYS A 83 -11.87 -13.10 -9.82
N ASP A 84 -11.61 -13.38 -8.54
CA ASP A 84 -12.14 -12.55 -7.45
C ASP A 84 -11.59 -11.12 -7.52
N ALA A 85 -10.31 -10.96 -7.85
CA ALA A 85 -9.67 -9.66 -7.99
C ALA A 85 -10.31 -8.81 -9.09
N ILE A 86 -10.73 -9.40 -10.21
CA ILE A 86 -11.40 -8.64 -11.28
C ILE A 86 -12.81 -8.21 -10.88
N ILE A 87 -13.55 -9.08 -10.20
CA ILE A 87 -14.87 -8.76 -9.64
C ILE A 87 -14.72 -7.60 -8.66
N TYR A 88 -13.78 -7.70 -7.72
CA TYR A 88 -13.47 -6.62 -6.78
C TYR A 88 -13.09 -5.31 -7.49
N ALA A 89 -12.31 -5.36 -8.56
CA ALA A 89 -11.91 -4.17 -9.30
C ALA A 89 -13.09 -3.45 -9.98
N TYR A 90 -14.04 -4.21 -10.54
CA TYR A 90 -15.25 -3.64 -11.14
C TYR A 90 -16.17 -3.02 -10.09
N HIS A 91 -16.48 -3.74 -9.01
CA HIS A 91 -17.30 -3.19 -7.94
C HIS A 91 -16.64 -1.97 -7.27
N ARG A 92 -15.31 -1.98 -7.10
CA ARG A 92 -14.56 -0.80 -6.65
C ARG A 92 -14.74 0.41 -7.57
N TYR A 93 -14.72 0.19 -8.89
CA TYR A 93 -14.96 1.25 -9.87
C TYR A 93 -16.38 1.81 -9.74
N ASN A 94 -17.41 0.95 -9.70
CA ASN A 94 -18.79 1.39 -9.55
C ASN A 94 -19.02 2.19 -8.27
N ILE A 95 -18.56 1.68 -7.12
CA ILE A 95 -18.65 2.39 -5.84
C ILE A 95 -17.94 3.74 -5.91
N SER A 96 -16.78 3.81 -6.58
CA SER A 96 -16.02 5.06 -6.67
C SER A 96 -16.77 6.17 -7.40
N ILE A 97 -17.60 5.86 -8.42
CA ILE A 97 -18.42 6.87 -9.11
C ILE A 97 -19.42 7.50 -8.14
N HIS A 98 -20.15 6.65 -7.41
CA HIS A 98 -21.12 7.10 -6.41
C HIS A 98 -20.45 7.85 -5.25
N TYR A 99 -19.30 7.37 -4.80
CA TYR A 99 -18.53 8.00 -3.74
C TYR A 99 -18.06 9.40 -4.12
N GLU A 100 -17.46 9.58 -5.31
CA GLU A 100 -17.02 10.90 -5.78
C GLU A 100 -18.19 11.87 -5.96
N LYS A 101 -19.35 11.39 -6.42
CA LYS A 101 -20.58 12.18 -6.48
C LYS A 101 -21.02 12.63 -5.08
N TYR A 102 -21.07 11.71 -4.12
CA TYR A 102 -21.45 12.01 -2.74
C TYR A 102 -20.51 13.04 -2.08
N LEU A 103 -19.19 12.93 -2.32
CA LEU A 103 -18.22 13.90 -1.78
C LEU A 103 -18.48 15.32 -2.28
N LYS A 104 -18.76 15.48 -3.58
CA LYS A 104 -19.11 16.77 -4.20
C LYS A 104 -20.40 17.34 -3.63
N GLU A 105 -21.44 16.52 -3.54
CA GLU A 105 -22.74 16.93 -2.98
C GLU A 105 -22.64 17.41 -1.53
N LYS A 106 -21.68 16.88 -0.76
CA LYS A 106 -21.43 17.29 0.63
C LYS A 106 -20.35 18.35 0.78
N GLY A 107 -19.65 18.75 -0.29
CA GLY A 107 -18.58 19.73 -0.26
C GLY A 107 -17.40 19.31 0.63
N ILE A 108 -17.03 18.02 0.56
CA ILE A 108 -15.96 17.43 1.39
C ILE A 108 -14.87 16.74 0.56
N GLU A 109 -14.76 17.06 -0.74
CA GLU A 109 -13.76 16.44 -1.63
C GLU A 109 -12.32 16.63 -1.17
N ASN A 110 -12.05 17.65 -0.36
CA ASN A 110 -10.71 17.92 0.15
C ASN A 110 -10.37 17.17 1.45
N ILE A 111 -11.33 16.47 2.07
CA ILE A 111 -11.10 15.76 3.32
C ILE A 111 -10.47 14.38 3.07
N PRO A 112 -11.18 13.33 2.57
CA PRO A 112 -10.57 12.04 2.31
C PRO A 112 -9.76 12.08 1.03
N ILE A 113 -8.43 12.13 1.11
CA ILE A 113 -7.55 12.26 -0.05
C ILE A 113 -6.94 10.92 -0.52
N ALA A 114 -6.99 9.87 0.30
CA ALA A 114 -6.42 8.56 -0.04
C ALA A 114 -7.25 7.79 -1.07
N TYR A 115 -6.57 6.96 -1.87
CA TYR A 115 -7.17 5.99 -2.81
C TYR A 115 -8.05 6.56 -3.92
N ARG A 116 -8.00 7.88 -4.12
CA ARG A 116 -8.77 8.64 -5.11
C ARG A 116 -7.88 9.17 -6.24
N LYS A 117 -8.52 9.53 -7.34
CA LYS A 117 -7.90 10.26 -8.46
C LYS A 117 -8.28 11.73 -8.34
N ILE A 118 -7.43 12.52 -7.70
CA ILE A 118 -7.64 13.96 -7.52
C ILE A 118 -6.80 14.69 -8.56
N SER A 119 -7.45 15.34 -9.52
CA SER A 119 -6.78 16.06 -10.60
C SER A 119 -5.97 17.25 -10.09
N LYS A 120 -4.88 17.57 -10.79
CA LYS A 120 -4.16 18.84 -10.65
C LYS A 120 -4.61 19.82 -11.72
N GLU A 121 -4.46 21.11 -11.44
CA GLU A 121 -4.67 22.19 -12.43
C GLU A 121 -3.77 21.98 -13.67
N ASN A 122 -2.50 21.66 -13.46
CA ASN A 122 -1.50 21.47 -14.54
C ASN A 122 -1.51 20.04 -15.15
N GLY A 123 -2.60 19.30 -14.98
CA GLY A 123 -2.76 17.94 -15.46
C GLY A 123 -2.15 16.85 -14.57
N GLY A 124 -2.64 15.63 -14.74
CA GLY A 124 -2.30 14.48 -13.90
C GLY A 124 -3.04 14.48 -12.55
N ASN A 125 -2.62 13.59 -11.63
CA ASN A 125 -3.27 13.42 -10.32
C ASN A 125 -2.32 13.79 -9.17
N LYS A 126 -2.85 14.43 -8.12
CA LYS A 126 -2.13 14.70 -6.86
C LYS A 126 -1.55 13.39 -6.30
N SER A 127 -0.31 13.46 -5.84
CA SER A 127 0.36 12.37 -5.13
C SER A 127 0.62 12.78 -3.69
N ASN A 128 1.18 11.87 -2.90
CA ASN A 128 1.50 12.12 -1.48
C ASN A 128 2.43 13.33 -1.29
N ILE A 129 3.25 13.65 -2.30
CA ILE A 129 4.11 14.83 -2.29
C ILE A 129 3.27 16.11 -2.29
N GLU A 130 2.33 16.22 -3.23
CA GLU A 130 1.48 17.40 -3.34
C GLU A 130 0.53 17.52 -2.15
N PHE A 131 -0.03 16.43 -1.63
CA PHE A 131 -0.85 16.47 -0.42
C PHE A 131 -0.07 16.91 0.83
N ALA A 132 1.20 16.52 0.95
CA ALA A 132 2.06 17.03 2.01
C ALA A 132 2.34 18.53 1.84
N LYS A 133 2.58 18.96 0.60
CA LYS A 133 2.76 20.37 0.27
C LYS A 133 1.52 21.19 0.61
N ASP A 134 0.32 20.74 0.22
CA ASP A 134 -0.93 21.44 0.52
C ASP A 134 -1.07 21.74 2.04
N ALA A 135 -0.75 20.75 2.89
CA ALA A 135 -0.78 20.93 4.34
C ALA A 135 0.31 21.91 4.83
N PHE A 136 1.53 21.82 4.30
CA PHE A 136 2.62 22.71 4.70
C PHE A 136 2.43 24.14 4.17
N ASP A 137 1.82 24.31 3.01
CA ASP A 137 1.43 25.61 2.45
C ASP A 137 0.39 26.26 3.36
N PHE A 138 -0.59 25.48 3.84
CA PHE A 138 -1.59 25.97 4.79
C PHE A 138 -0.95 26.41 6.12
N ILE A 139 0.00 25.65 6.67
CA ILE A 139 0.76 26.05 7.88
C ILE A 139 1.49 27.38 7.64
N ARG A 140 2.22 27.47 6.52
CA ARG A 140 2.99 28.67 6.16
C ARG A 140 2.09 29.89 5.99
N ALA A 141 0.96 29.74 5.31
CA ALA A 141 0.00 30.81 5.07
C ALA A 141 -0.75 31.25 6.34
N THR A 142 -1.06 30.30 7.24
CA THR A 142 -1.82 30.58 8.47
C THR A 142 -0.98 31.34 9.49
N GLY A 143 0.32 31.09 9.56
CA GLY A 143 1.16 31.67 10.60
C GLY A 143 1.05 30.91 11.91
N ASP A 144 0.60 31.60 12.95
CA ASP A 144 0.40 31.03 14.28
C ASP A 144 -0.70 29.96 14.24
N CYS A 145 -0.31 28.69 14.41
CA CYS A 145 -1.24 27.56 14.35
C CYS A 145 -0.78 26.35 15.14
N ASP A 146 -1.76 25.53 15.53
CA ASP A 146 -1.55 24.22 16.12
C ASP A 146 -1.86 23.13 15.08
N VAL A 147 -0.98 22.13 14.98
CA VAL A 147 -1.06 21.02 14.04
C VAL A 147 -1.17 19.72 14.82
N THR A 148 -2.24 18.98 14.60
CA THR A 148 -2.49 17.67 15.19
C THR A 148 -2.45 16.60 14.10
N ILE A 149 -1.60 15.59 14.28
CA ILE A 149 -1.56 14.39 13.44
C ILE A 149 -2.01 13.20 14.28
N VAL A 150 -2.95 12.41 13.75
CA VAL A 150 -3.38 11.14 14.36
C VAL A 150 -3.33 10.00 13.36
N ASP A 151 -3.16 8.77 13.86
CA ASP A 151 -3.23 7.51 13.11
C ASP A 151 -4.27 6.60 13.76
N ILE A 152 -5.21 6.10 12.95
CA ILE A 152 -6.21 5.12 13.39
C ILE A 152 -5.55 3.73 13.46
N SER A 153 -5.61 3.11 14.63
CA SER A 153 -4.95 1.82 14.85
C SER A 153 -5.66 0.67 14.14
N SER A 154 -4.88 -0.15 13.43
CA SER A 154 -5.37 -1.38 12.79
C SER A 154 -6.62 -1.15 11.92
N PHE A 155 -6.66 -0.03 11.20
CA PHE A 155 -7.87 0.51 10.59
C PHE A 155 -8.68 -0.51 9.79
N PHE A 156 -8.05 -1.20 8.83
CA PHE A 156 -8.72 -2.21 8.00
C PHE A 156 -9.25 -3.37 8.84
N GLU A 157 -8.48 -3.82 9.83
CA GLU A 157 -8.86 -4.91 10.74
C GLU A 157 -9.96 -4.53 11.74
N SER A 158 -10.36 -3.26 11.83
CA SER A 158 -11.27 -2.75 12.87
C SER A 158 -12.63 -2.28 12.34
N LEU A 159 -12.88 -2.36 11.03
CA LEU A 159 -14.14 -1.88 10.43
C LEU A 159 -15.32 -2.78 10.78
N ASP A 160 -16.33 -2.27 11.48
CA ASP A 160 -17.55 -3.00 11.78
C ASP A 160 -18.31 -3.38 10.50
N HIS A 161 -18.71 -4.65 10.36
CA HIS A 161 -19.35 -5.11 9.14
C HIS A 161 -20.74 -4.51 8.92
N ASN A 162 -21.52 -4.30 9.98
CA ASN A 162 -22.86 -3.74 9.85
C ASN A 162 -22.78 -2.25 9.47
N LEU A 163 -21.92 -1.47 10.12
CA LEU A 163 -21.70 -0.07 9.77
C LEU A 163 -21.14 0.08 8.35
N LEU A 164 -20.21 -0.80 7.94
CA LEU A 164 -19.71 -0.80 6.56
C LEU A 164 -20.82 -1.04 5.54
N LYS A 165 -21.74 -1.98 5.81
CA LYS A 165 -22.87 -2.26 4.94
C LYS A 165 -23.80 -1.05 4.80
N VAL A 166 -24.12 -0.40 5.92
CA VAL A 166 -24.93 0.82 5.96
C VAL A 166 -24.26 1.93 5.15
N ALA A 167 -22.96 2.16 5.37
CA ALA A 167 -22.19 3.16 4.63
C ALA A 167 -22.17 2.87 3.12
N TRP A 168 -21.99 1.61 2.71
CA TRP A 168 -22.06 1.23 1.30
C TRP A 168 -23.43 1.54 0.70
N GLN A 169 -24.50 1.07 1.32
CA GLN A 169 -25.87 1.32 0.86
C GLN A 169 -26.17 2.82 0.76
N LYS A 170 -25.67 3.62 1.70
CA LYS A 170 -25.78 5.08 1.69
C LYS A 170 -25.09 5.69 0.48
N ILE A 171 -23.84 5.30 0.20
CA ILE A 171 -23.07 5.83 -0.94
C ILE A 171 -23.77 5.53 -2.26
N ILE A 172 -24.26 4.31 -2.46
CA ILE A 172 -24.95 3.94 -3.71
C ILE A 172 -26.42 4.41 -3.75
N GLY A 173 -26.97 4.90 -2.64
CA GLY A 173 -28.35 5.39 -2.54
C GLY A 173 -29.44 4.31 -2.57
N ARG A 174 -29.09 3.03 -2.38
CA ARG A 174 -30.03 1.90 -2.43
C ARG A 174 -29.54 0.70 -1.63
N LYS A 175 -30.41 -0.31 -1.46
CA LYS A 175 -29.99 -1.62 -0.93
C LYS A 175 -29.01 -2.32 -1.88
N LEU A 176 -28.11 -3.12 -1.32
CA LEU A 176 -27.20 -3.96 -2.09
C LEU A 176 -28.00 -4.99 -2.88
N ASN A 177 -27.68 -5.15 -4.17
CA ASN A 177 -28.24 -6.22 -4.99
C ASN A 177 -27.57 -7.56 -4.67
N ALA A 178 -27.95 -8.65 -5.34
CA ALA A 178 -27.41 -9.98 -5.08
C ALA A 178 -25.89 -10.08 -5.33
N ALA A 179 -25.40 -9.49 -6.42
CA ALA A 179 -23.98 -9.46 -6.76
C ALA A 179 -23.15 -8.68 -5.72
N GLU A 180 -23.59 -7.48 -5.37
CA GLU A 180 -22.96 -6.64 -4.35
C GLU A 180 -22.99 -7.29 -2.97
N THR A 181 -24.07 -8.00 -2.64
CA THR A 181 -24.18 -8.76 -1.39
C THR A 181 -23.20 -9.92 -1.36
N ALA A 182 -23.00 -10.63 -2.48
CA ALA A 182 -22.00 -11.68 -2.59
C ALA A 182 -20.58 -11.13 -2.40
N VAL A 183 -20.26 -9.99 -3.03
CA VAL A 183 -18.96 -9.30 -2.88
C VAL A 183 -18.76 -8.77 -1.46
N PHE A 184 -19.79 -8.18 -0.86
CA PHE A 184 -19.74 -7.73 0.53
C PHE A 184 -19.46 -8.91 1.47
N LYS A 185 -20.15 -10.04 1.28
CA LYS A 185 -19.95 -11.27 2.06
C LYS A 185 -18.56 -11.85 1.85
N SER A 186 -18.02 -11.84 0.63
CA SER A 186 -16.69 -12.39 0.36
C SER A 186 -15.55 -11.57 0.97
N ILE A 187 -15.77 -10.29 1.26
CA ILE A 187 -14.81 -9.39 1.92
C ILE A 187 -14.98 -9.40 3.45
N THR A 188 -16.19 -9.60 3.97
CA THR A 188 -16.47 -9.59 5.42
C THR A 188 -16.42 -10.98 6.06
N LYS A 189 -16.79 -12.03 5.34
CA LYS A 189 -16.76 -13.44 5.78
C LYS A 189 -15.79 -14.25 4.95
N TYR A 190 -14.61 -13.66 4.69
CA TYR A 190 -13.55 -14.27 3.90
C TYR A 190 -12.90 -15.45 4.60
N SER A 191 -12.20 -16.28 3.83
CA SER A 191 -11.27 -17.29 4.37
C SER A 191 -9.85 -17.01 3.88
N VAL A 192 -8.85 -17.51 4.60
CA VAL A 192 -7.44 -17.34 4.24
C VAL A 192 -6.66 -18.65 4.29
N VAL A 193 -5.63 -18.73 3.46
CA VAL A 193 -4.60 -19.77 3.50
C VAL A 193 -3.24 -19.09 3.59
N ASP A 194 -2.39 -19.48 4.53
CA ASP A 194 -1.03 -18.94 4.63
C ASP A 194 -0.14 -19.48 3.52
N ILE A 195 0.58 -18.58 2.82
CA ILE A 195 1.38 -18.94 1.65
C ILE A 195 2.50 -19.94 1.96
N LYS A 196 3.13 -19.85 3.14
CA LYS A 196 4.27 -20.71 3.49
C LYS A 196 3.79 -22.16 3.74
N PRO A 197 2.86 -22.43 4.68
CA PRO A 197 2.29 -23.77 4.85
C PRO A 197 1.71 -24.35 3.56
N LEU A 198 1.07 -23.52 2.73
CA LEU A 198 0.56 -23.96 1.43
C LEU A 198 1.68 -24.44 0.50
N PHE A 199 2.76 -23.65 0.36
CA PHE A 199 3.85 -23.99 -0.54
C PHE A 199 4.63 -25.20 -0.05
N ASP A 200 4.78 -25.35 1.26
CA ASP A 200 5.41 -26.52 1.88
C ASP A 200 4.54 -27.76 1.66
N ARG A 201 3.21 -27.69 1.88
CA ARG A 201 2.25 -28.79 1.65
C ARG A 201 2.17 -29.26 0.19
N LEU A 202 2.32 -28.33 -0.75
CA LEU A 202 2.35 -28.61 -2.18
C LEU A 202 3.76 -28.92 -2.69
N GLU A 203 4.76 -28.95 -1.79
CA GLU A 203 6.16 -29.24 -2.11
C GLU A 203 6.70 -28.33 -3.23
N LEU A 204 6.27 -27.07 -3.28
CA LEU A 204 6.56 -26.19 -4.42
C LEU A 204 8.05 -25.85 -4.53
N PHE A 205 8.80 -26.03 -3.45
CA PHE A 205 10.24 -25.84 -3.42
C PHE A 205 11.04 -27.09 -3.83
N GLU A 206 10.38 -28.24 -3.98
CA GLU A 206 11.01 -29.49 -4.43
C GLU A 206 11.26 -29.50 -5.94
N ARG A 207 12.29 -30.23 -6.37
CA ARG A 207 12.64 -30.43 -7.79
C ARG A 207 11.62 -31.39 -8.43
N ALA A 208 11.18 -31.06 -9.65
CA ALA A 208 10.14 -31.87 -10.31
C ALA A 208 10.14 -31.79 -11.85
N GLY A 209 11.22 -31.32 -12.46
CA GLY A 209 11.28 -31.31 -13.93
C GLY A 209 11.52 -32.70 -14.50
N THR A 210 10.84 -33.00 -15.60
CA THR A 210 10.88 -34.30 -16.26
C THR A 210 11.92 -34.35 -17.39
N THR A 211 12.20 -33.22 -18.03
CA THR A 211 13.21 -33.10 -19.10
C THR A 211 14.62 -32.90 -18.53
N THR A 212 15.66 -33.30 -19.28
CA THR A 212 17.08 -33.07 -18.90
C THR A 212 17.36 -31.59 -18.55
N LYS A 213 16.65 -30.66 -19.21
CA LYS A 213 16.73 -29.21 -18.96
C LYS A 213 16.00 -28.78 -17.68
N ASP A 214 14.90 -29.43 -17.33
CA ASP A 214 14.03 -29.04 -16.21
C ASP A 214 14.29 -29.82 -14.91
N LYS A 215 14.99 -30.96 -14.92
CA LYS A 215 15.30 -31.77 -13.72
C LYS A 215 15.92 -30.96 -12.57
N ARG A 216 16.57 -29.83 -12.88
CA ARG A 216 17.19 -28.90 -11.92
C ARG A 216 16.22 -27.83 -11.39
N LYS A 217 15.04 -27.68 -11.99
CA LYS A 217 14.02 -26.70 -11.62
C LYS A 217 13.09 -27.24 -10.54
N ARG A 218 12.68 -26.32 -9.65
CA ARG A 218 11.66 -26.58 -8.65
C ARG A 218 10.27 -26.47 -9.25
N LYS A 219 9.27 -27.13 -8.67
CA LYS A 219 7.84 -27.00 -9.08
C LYS A 219 7.42 -25.54 -9.23
N ILE A 220 7.78 -24.69 -8.26
CA ILE A 220 7.47 -23.25 -8.30
C ILE A 220 8.09 -22.53 -9.51
N ASP A 221 9.27 -22.93 -9.97
CA ASP A 221 9.94 -22.26 -11.09
C ASP A 221 9.31 -22.70 -12.42
N LEU A 222 8.91 -23.97 -12.55
CA LEU A 222 8.11 -24.45 -13.67
C LEU A 222 6.78 -23.70 -13.79
N LEU A 223 6.09 -23.47 -12.67
CA LEU A 223 4.84 -22.72 -12.67
C LEU A 223 5.04 -21.24 -13.07
N LYS A 224 6.19 -20.63 -12.78
CA LYS A 224 6.50 -19.26 -13.26
C LYS A 224 6.69 -19.24 -14.78
N ASP A 225 7.44 -20.21 -15.30
CA ASP A 225 7.69 -20.36 -16.74
C ASP A 225 6.36 -20.54 -17.49
N GLN A 226 5.38 -21.21 -16.87
CA GLN A 226 4.01 -21.36 -17.36
C GLN A 226 3.09 -20.17 -17.02
N HIS A 227 3.66 -18.97 -16.84
CA HIS A 227 2.92 -17.73 -16.54
C HIS A 227 1.94 -17.84 -15.36
N PHE A 228 2.35 -18.51 -14.30
CA PHE A 228 1.62 -18.68 -13.05
C PHE A 228 0.31 -19.48 -13.14
N LYS A 229 0.02 -20.24 -14.20
CA LYS A 229 -1.26 -20.94 -14.49
C LYS A 229 -2.20 -21.18 -13.28
N ARG A 230 -1.83 -22.09 -12.36
CA ARG A 230 -2.49 -22.35 -11.07
C ARG A 230 -1.51 -23.07 -10.14
N VAL A 231 -1.64 -22.91 -8.82
CA VAL A 231 -0.73 -23.59 -7.86
C VAL A 231 -1.05 -25.05 -7.59
N THR A 232 -2.28 -25.47 -7.88
CA THR A 232 -2.77 -26.83 -7.64
C THR A 232 -3.99 -27.08 -8.53
N GLU A 233 -4.25 -28.35 -8.86
CA GLU A 233 -5.45 -28.79 -9.56
C GLU A 233 -6.65 -28.91 -8.62
N ARG A 234 -7.88 -28.97 -9.16
CA ARG A 234 -9.12 -28.96 -8.34
C ARG A 234 -9.19 -30.10 -7.32
N GLY A 235 -8.81 -31.31 -7.71
CA GLY A 235 -8.80 -32.48 -6.81
C GLY A 235 -7.77 -32.33 -5.70
N GLU A 236 -6.57 -31.84 -6.03
CA GLU A 236 -5.51 -31.61 -5.06
C GLU A 236 -5.85 -30.45 -4.11
N PHE A 237 -6.52 -29.39 -4.59
CA PHE A 237 -7.06 -28.35 -3.73
C PHE A 237 -8.03 -28.91 -2.68
N LYS A 238 -9.00 -29.74 -3.11
CA LYS A 238 -9.96 -30.38 -2.19
C LYS A 238 -9.23 -31.24 -1.16
N ASN A 239 -8.30 -32.09 -1.60
CA ASN A 239 -7.66 -33.06 -0.72
C ASN A 239 -6.61 -32.42 0.19
N LYS A 240 -5.66 -31.66 -0.38
CA LYS A 240 -4.49 -31.13 0.35
C LYS A 240 -4.70 -29.76 1.02
N VAL A 241 -5.67 -28.97 0.55
CA VAL A 241 -5.91 -27.60 1.06
C VAL A 241 -7.20 -27.51 1.86
N CYS A 242 -8.31 -28.07 1.37
CA CYS A 242 -9.59 -28.01 2.07
C CYS A 242 -9.72 -29.01 3.23
N GLY A 243 -8.84 -30.02 3.30
CA GLY A 243 -8.91 -31.09 4.30
C GLY A 243 -9.78 -32.27 3.86
N GLY A 244 -9.87 -32.52 2.55
CA GLY A 244 -10.57 -33.70 2.01
C GLY A 244 -9.80 -35.01 2.18
N ASP A 245 -8.49 -34.93 2.42
CA ASP A 245 -7.67 -36.07 2.83
C ASP A 245 -7.65 -36.15 4.38
N PRO A 246 -8.14 -37.23 5.01
CA PRO A 246 -8.14 -37.39 6.47
C PRO A 246 -6.75 -37.26 7.12
N LYS A 247 -5.68 -37.53 6.37
CA LYS A 247 -4.29 -37.42 6.86
C LYS A 247 -3.78 -35.98 6.88
N LEU A 248 -4.46 -35.06 6.20
CA LEU A 248 -4.01 -33.69 6.01
C LEU A 248 -5.04 -32.69 6.56
N PRO A 249 -4.74 -31.98 7.66
CA PRO A 249 -5.65 -30.97 8.17
C PRO A 249 -5.86 -29.84 7.15
N SER A 250 -7.06 -29.26 7.19
CA SER A 250 -7.43 -28.11 6.36
C SER A 250 -6.48 -26.94 6.60
N LEU A 251 -6.03 -26.32 5.52
CA LEU A 251 -5.24 -25.08 5.58
C LEU A 251 -6.12 -23.82 5.58
N ILE A 252 -7.44 -23.98 5.44
CA ILE A 252 -8.41 -22.89 5.34
C ILE A 252 -8.72 -22.35 6.74
N GLN A 253 -8.45 -21.07 6.95
CA GLN A 253 -8.79 -20.32 8.16
C GLN A 253 -9.96 -19.38 7.85
N LYS A 254 -11.12 -19.57 8.50
CA LYS A 254 -12.29 -18.71 8.31
C LYS A 254 -12.18 -17.44 9.16
N HIS A 255 -12.57 -16.30 8.60
CA HIS A 255 -12.72 -15.06 9.36
C HIS A 255 -14.11 -15.03 10.01
N ASN A 256 -14.15 -15.23 11.32
CA ASN A 256 -15.39 -15.35 12.09
C ASN A 256 -15.78 -14.07 12.86
N LEU A 257 -14.97 -13.00 12.77
CA LEU A 257 -15.28 -11.74 13.44
C LEU A 257 -16.39 -10.98 12.70
N ASN A 258 -17.06 -10.07 13.41
CA ASN A 258 -18.06 -9.16 12.86
C ASN A 258 -17.47 -7.78 12.48
N PHE A 259 -16.14 -7.69 12.50
CA PHE A 259 -15.39 -6.53 12.09
C PHE A 259 -14.13 -6.96 11.32
N GLY A 260 -13.52 -6.00 10.64
CA GLY A 260 -12.28 -6.16 9.89
C GLY A 260 -12.48 -6.68 8.46
N ILE A 261 -11.76 -6.06 7.52
CA ILE A 261 -11.72 -6.43 6.11
C ILE A 261 -10.26 -6.75 5.68
N PRO A 262 -10.06 -7.62 4.68
CA PRO A 262 -8.72 -8.02 4.25
C PRO A 262 -7.94 -6.88 3.61
N GLN A 263 -6.78 -6.54 4.15
CA GLN A 263 -5.83 -5.64 3.48
C GLN A 263 -5.19 -6.33 2.25
N GLY A 264 -5.33 -5.72 1.07
CA GLY A 264 -4.69 -6.16 -0.18
C GLY A 264 -5.64 -6.60 -1.30
N THR A 265 -6.95 -6.65 -1.04
CA THR A 265 -7.93 -6.87 -2.12
C THR A 265 -8.15 -5.58 -2.93
N PRO A 266 -8.53 -5.66 -4.22
CA PRO A 266 -8.76 -4.47 -5.04
C PRO A 266 -9.90 -3.55 -4.56
N ILE A 267 -10.81 -4.01 -3.70
CA ILE A 267 -11.97 -3.23 -3.24
C ILE A 267 -11.80 -2.67 -1.81
N SER A 268 -10.90 -3.24 -1.00
CA SER A 268 -10.79 -2.86 0.42
C SER A 268 -10.50 -1.36 0.63
N ASP A 269 -9.81 -0.73 -0.32
CA ASP A 269 -9.41 0.67 -0.23
C ASP A 269 -10.61 1.64 -0.28
N ILE A 270 -11.52 1.45 -1.24
CA ILE A 270 -12.74 2.25 -1.32
C ILE A 270 -13.68 1.94 -0.15
N LEU A 271 -13.75 0.68 0.31
CA LEU A 271 -14.55 0.30 1.48
C LEU A 271 -14.08 1.00 2.76
N ALA A 272 -12.78 1.15 2.95
CA ALA A 272 -12.22 1.90 4.06
C ALA A 272 -12.56 3.40 3.98
N ASN A 273 -12.61 3.97 2.78
CA ASN A 273 -13.03 5.35 2.57
C ASN A 273 -14.51 5.58 2.86
N ILE A 274 -15.41 4.77 2.28
CA ILE A 274 -16.86 4.93 2.48
C ILE A 274 -17.26 4.73 3.94
N TYR A 275 -16.55 3.86 4.67
CA TYR A 275 -16.83 3.59 6.08
C TYR A 275 -16.83 4.86 6.94
N LEU A 276 -15.85 5.74 6.70
CA LEU A 276 -15.66 6.99 7.44
C LEU A 276 -16.33 8.20 6.76
N ILE A 277 -17.29 8.00 5.84
CA ILE A 277 -17.86 9.13 5.10
C ILE A 277 -18.60 10.13 6.01
N ASP A 278 -19.34 9.64 7.00
CA ASP A 278 -20.06 10.50 7.95
C ASP A 278 -19.14 11.12 8.99
N PHE A 279 -18.04 10.43 9.30
CA PHE A 279 -16.93 10.98 10.06
C PHE A 279 -16.35 12.20 9.32
N ASP A 280 -16.09 12.08 8.02
CA ASP A 280 -15.54 13.16 7.20
C ASP A 280 -16.48 14.36 7.11
N VAL A 281 -17.80 14.13 6.97
CA VAL A 281 -18.81 15.20 6.97
C VAL A 281 -18.78 15.99 8.28
N LYS A 282 -18.73 15.30 9.42
CA LYS A 282 -18.67 15.95 10.75
C LYS A 282 -17.34 16.65 10.97
N LEU A 283 -16.23 16.06 10.53
CA LEU A 283 -14.90 16.67 10.59
C LEU A 283 -14.86 17.96 9.77
N ALA A 284 -15.34 17.93 8.52
CA ALA A 284 -15.37 19.09 7.63
C ALA A 284 -16.13 20.27 8.25
N ARG A 285 -17.32 19.99 8.82
CA ARG A 285 -18.13 21.02 9.48
C ARG A 285 -17.40 21.64 10.67
N TRP A 286 -16.80 20.80 11.51
CA TRP A 286 -16.07 21.27 12.69
C TRP A 286 -14.86 22.13 12.31
N ILE A 287 -14.10 21.71 11.30
CA ILE A 287 -12.91 22.44 10.82
C ILE A 287 -13.25 23.78 10.19
N ARG A 288 -14.36 23.84 9.42
CA ARG A 288 -14.83 25.10 8.82
C ARG A 288 -15.10 26.16 9.88
N ASN A 289 -15.71 25.78 11.00
CA ASN A 289 -15.99 26.69 12.12
C ASN A 289 -14.73 27.20 12.83
N LYS A 290 -13.57 26.64 12.53
CA LYS A 290 -12.27 27.00 13.10
C LYS A 290 -11.37 27.71 12.11
N ASN A 291 -11.85 27.99 10.89
CA ASN A 291 -11.02 28.44 9.77
C ASN A 291 -9.77 27.56 9.59
N GLY A 292 -9.91 26.26 9.86
CA GLY A 292 -8.81 25.31 9.84
C GLY A 292 -8.71 24.54 8.53
N PHE A 293 -7.72 23.65 8.50
CA PHE A 293 -7.50 22.68 7.45
C PHE A 293 -7.53 21.27 8.03
N ALA A 294 -8.12 20.33 7.30
CA ALA A 294 -8.00 18.92 7.64
C ALA A 294 -7.99 18.04 6.41
N THR A 295 -7.23 16.95 6.46
CA THR A 295 -7.29 15.90 5.47
C THR A 295 -7.14 14.53 6.13
N ARG A 296 -7.76 13.52 5.53
CA ARG A 296 -7.67 12.12 5.91
C ARG A 296 -7.05 11.32 4.77
N TYR A 297 -5.86 10.80 4.99
CA TYR A 297 -5.21 9.84 4.12
C TYR A 297 -5.39 8.43 4.70
N SER A 298 -6.53 7.78 4.38
CA SER A 298 -6.90 6.48 4.93
C SER A 298 -7.01 6.53 6.46
N ASP A 299 -5.99 6.04 7.17
CA ASP A 299 -5.83 5.96 8.62
C ASP A 299 -5.09 7.17 9.20
N ASP A 300 -4.29 7.89 8.41
CA ASP A 300 -3.59 9.10 8.82
C ASP A 300 -4.51 10.33 8.67
N ILE A 301 -4.67 11.13 9.73
CA ILE A 301 -5.42 12.41 9.69
C ILE A 301 -4.49 13.53 10.14
N ILE A 302 -4.51 14.64 9.41
CA ILE A 302 -3.88 15.90 9.83
C ILE A 302 -4.95 16.97 10.00
N ILE A 303 -4.84 17.75 11.07
CA ILE A 303 -5.66 18.92 11.38
C ILE A 303 -4.72 20.08 11.67
N ILE A 304 -4.97 21.23 11.05
CA ILE A 304 -4.25 22.48 11.29
C ILE A 304 -5.29 23.54 11.66
N ILE A 305 -5.14 24.16 12.83
CA ILE A 305 -6.09 25.16 13.33
C ILE A 305 -5.30 26.43 13.67
N PRO A 306 -5.73 27.61 13.16
CA PRO A 306 -5.17 28.88 13.59
C PRO A 306 -5.21 29.02 15.11
N LYS A 307 -4.13 29.56 15.69
CA LYS A 307 -4.03 29.74 17.13
C LYS A 307 -5.13 30.69 17.60
N SER A 308 -5.80 30.34 18.69
CA SER A 308 -6.84 31.16 19.33
C SER A 308 -6.76 30.96 20.83
N GLU A 309 -6.91 32.03 21.62
CA GLU A 309 -6.84 31.99 23.09
C GLU A 309 -7.91 31.06 23.69
N ASN A 310 -9.06 30.93 23.03
CA ASN A 310 -10.18 30.10 23.49
C ASN A 310 -10.03 28.61 23.12
N LEU A 311 -8.92 28.20 22.49
CA LEU A 311 -8.72 26.83 22.02
C LEU A 311 -7.48 26.21 22.62
N SER A 312 -7.70 25.16 23.41
CA SER A 312 -6.64 24.25 23.83
C SER A 312 -6.02 23.54 22.63
N PHE A 313 -4.69 23.32 22.69
CA PHE A 313 -3.95 22.58 21.67
C PHE A 313 -4.44 21.12 21.55
N ASP A 314 -5.02 20.55 22.61
CA ASP A 314 -5.57 19.19 22.61
C ASP A 314 -6.99 19.11 21.99
N SER A 315 -7.63 20.24 21.72
CA SER A 315 -9.05 20.28 21.28
C SER A 315 -9.32 19.48 20.01
N ALA A 316 -8.37 19.45 19.06
CA ALA A 316 -8.48 18.65 17.84
C ALA A 316 -8.38 17.15 18.12
N PHE A 317 -7.45 16.74 19.00
CA PHE A 317 -7.31 15.36 19.41
C PHE A 317 -8.57 14.88 20.15
N ASP A 318 -9.04 15.65 21.14
CA ASP A 318 -10.22 15.30 21.92
C ASP A 318 -11.47 15.18 21.06
N TYR A 319 -11.65 16.11 20.11
CA TYR A 319 -12.74 16.04 19.15
C TYR A 319 -12.67 14.77 18.29
N LEU A 320 -11.49 14.45 17.77
CA LEU A 320 -11.29 13.26 16.93
C LEU A 320 -11.56 11.96 17.69
N VAL A 321 -11.09 11.84 18.94
CA VAL A 321 -11.35 10.68 19.80
C VAL A 321 -12.84 10.53 20.09
N LYS A 322 -13.52 11.62 20.49
CA LYS A 322 -14.97 11.59 20.70
C LYS A 322 -15.74 11.23 19.43
N LEU A 323 -15.29 11.75 18.28
CA LEU A 323 -15.95 11.52 17.01
C LEU A 323 -15.79 10.07 16.53
N ILE A 324 -14.57 9.51 16.56
CA ILE A 324 -14.28 8.18 16.03
C ILE A 324 -15.00 7.07 16.80
N ASN A 325 -15.20 7.25 18.11
CA ASN A 325 -15.90 6.29 18.98
C ASN A 325 -17.35 6.01 18.54
N ASN A 326 -17.96 6.89 17.74
CA ASN A 326 -19.30 6.69 17.19
C ASN A 326 -19.34 5.73 15.98
N TYR A 327 -18.18 5.31 15.47
CA TYR A 327 -18.07 4.54 14.23
C TYR A 327 -17.56 3.12 14.47
N GLY A 328 -17.69 2.58 15.68
CA GLY A 328 -17.38 1.18 16.00
C GLY A 328 -16.37 1.05 17.14
N SER A 329 -16.59 0.05 18.01
CA SER A 329 -15.82 -0.14 19.24
C SER A 329 -14.35 -0.50 19.01
N GLU A 330 -14.04 -1.11 17.87
CA GLU A 330 -12.67 -1.54 17.53
C GLU A 330 -11.84 -0.41 16.90
N LEU A 331 -12.46 0.70 16.50
CA LEU A 331 -11.74 1.84 15.92
C LEU A 331 -11.20 2.75 17.01
N GLU A 332 -9.88 2.84 17.07
CA GLU A 332 -9.20 3.54 18.15
C GLU A 332 -8.11 4.50 17.64
N ILE A 333 -8.18 5.75 18.09
CA ILE A 333 -7.10 6.74 17.97
C ILE A 333 -6.29 6.70 19.27
N LYS A 334 -5.00 6.33 19.18
CA LYS A 334 -4.13 6.19 20.35
C LYS A 334 -3.33 7.46 20.63
N PRO A 335 -3.20 7.88 21.90
CA PRO A 335 -2.29 8.97 22.28
C PRO A 335 -0.84 8.72 21.83
N SER A 336 -0.36 7.48 21.93
CA SER A 336 1.01 7.07 21.52
C SER A 336 1.28 7.18 20.01
N LYS A 337 0.25 7.42 19.20
CA LYS A 337 0.37 7.65 17.75
C LYS A 337 -0.06 9.05 17.33
N THR A 338 -0.39 9.88 18.31
CA THR A 338 -0.75 11.27 18.09
C THR A 338 0.50 12.12 18.24
N ALA A 339 0.58 13.17 17.43
CA ALA A 339 1.55 14.23 17.62
C ALA A 339 0.88 15.59 17.48
N ILE A 340 1.24 16.50 18.38
CA ILE A 340 0.80 17.89 18.36
C ILE A 340 2.05 18.76 18.31
N GLY A 341 2.06 19.70 17.38
CA GLY A 341 3.10 20.71 17.29
C GLY A 341 2.51 22.06 16.96
N ARG A 342 3.27 23.10 17.27
CA ARG A 342 2.87 24.50 17.16
C ARG A 342 3.81 25.24 16.24
N PHE A 343 3.26 26.08 15.38
CA PHE A 343 4.02 27.05 14.60
C PHE A 343 3.71 28.44 15.10
N ILE A 344 4.74 29.26 15.24
CA ILE A 344 4.62 30.69 15.59
C ILE A 344 5.44 31.48 14.57
N ASN A 345 4.84 32.54 14.02
CA ASN A 345 5.51 33.48 13.15
C ASN A 345 6.53 34.31 13.95
N THR A 346 7.69 34.53 13.34
CA THR A 346 8.73 35.42 13.84
C THR A 346 9.16 36.38 12.75
N LYS A 347 10.00 37.36 13.08
CA LYS A 347 10.55 38.31 12.10
C LYS A 347 11.33 37.62 10.96
N SER A 348 11.85 36.41 11.19
CA SER A 348 12.71 35.68 10.26
C SER A 348 12.05 34.43 9.65
N GLY A 349 10.76 34.17 9.89
CA GLY A 349 10.05 33.01 9.35
C GLY A 349 9.09 32.38 10.36
N GLN A 350 9.04 31.05 10.40
CA GLN A 350 8.21 30.29 11.34
C GLN A 350 9.06 29.38 12.20
N ILE A 351 8.75 29.32 13.50
CA ILE A 351 9.39 28.39 14.44
C ILE A 351 8.41 27.30 14.79
N TYR A 352 8.87 26.05 14.68
CA TYR A 352 8.17 24.86 15.16
C TYR A 352 8.51 24.56 16.62
N THR A 353 7.50 24.30 17.44
CA THR A 353 7.63 23.75 18.80
C THR A 353 6.84 22.46 18.91
N HIS A 354 7.50 21.40 19.39
CA HIS A 354 6.83 20.15 19.71
C HIS A 354 6.03 20.31 21.01
N ILE A 355 4.73 19.99 21.00
CA ILE A 355 3.86 20.12 22.16
C ILE A 355 3.61 18.75 22.81
N LYS A 356 3.26 17.73 22.02
CA LYS A 356 2.84 16.42 22.56
C LYS A 356 3.12 15.28 21.57
N GLY A 357 3.44 14.10 22.09
CA GLY A 357 3.60 12.86 21.32
C GLY A 357 5.05 12.37 21.22
N ASP A 358 5.21 11.16 20.69
CA ASP A 358 6.54 10.51 20.53
C ASP A 358 7.18 10.79 19.16
N SER A 359 6.38 11.24 18.19
CA SER A 359 6.81 11.61 16.83
C SER A 359 6.92 13.13 16.69
N CYS A 360 7.30 13.61 15.51
CA CYS A 360 7.35 15.03 15.19
C CYS A 360 8.27 15.88 16.09
N GLN A 361 9.30 15.30 16.70
CA GLN A 361 10.17 16.02 17.65
C GLN A 361 10.85 17.25 17.04
N ASN A 362 11.22 17.18 15.76
CA ASN A 362 11.96 18.23 15.05
C ASN A 362 11.15 18.88 13.92
N GLY A 363 9.83 18.71 13.92
CA GLY A 363 8.92 19.18 12.87
C GLY A 363 7.79 18.19 12.62
N ILE A 364 6.66 18.70 12.12
CA ILE A 364 5.48 17.92 11.74
C ILE A 364 5.81 16.92 10.64
N GLU A 365 5.59 15.63 10.90
CA GLU A 365 5.81 14.55 9.94
C GLU A 365 4.50 14.14 9.25
N TYR A 366 4.36 14.43 7.95
CA TYR A 366 3.15 14.09 7.19
C TYR A 366 3.49 13.48 5.82
N LEU A 367 2.82 12.38 5.47
CA LEU A 367 2.90 11.66 4.18
C LEU A 367 4.31 11.36 3.61
N GLY A 368 5.33 11.26 4.48
CA GLY A 368 6.70 10.95 4.05
C GLY A 368 7.69 12.10 4.20
N PHE A 369 7.20 13.27 4.57
CA PHE A 369 7.95 14.50 4.73
C PHE A 369 7.90 15.00 6.17
N GLN A 370 8.79 15.92 6.49
CA GLN A 370 8.84 16.66 7.74
C GLN A 370 8.99 18.15 7.44
N PHE A 371 8.23 19.00 8.11
CA PHE A 371 8.33 20.46 8.04
C PHE A 371 8.51 21.07 9.43
N ASN A 372 9.49 21.96 9.59
CA ASN A 372 9.84 22.57 10.87
C ASN A 372 9.68 24.10 10.89
N GLY A 373 9.03 24.68 9.87
CA GLY A 373 8.81 26.12 9.74
C GLY A 373 9.80 26.78 8.78
N GLU A 374 10.99 26.21 8.64
CA GLU A 374 12.05 26.72 7.76
C GLU A 374 12.37 25.75 6.61
N TYR A 375 12.54 24.46 6.93
CA TYR A 375 12.96 23.43 5.99
C TYR A 375 11.93 22.33 5.81
N VAL A 376 11.82 21.84 4.57
CA VAL A 376 11.18 20.55 4.26
C VAL A 376 12.25 19.48 4.11
N SER A 377 12.04 18.34 4.76
CA SER A 377 12.94 17.20 4.72
C SER A 377 12.18 15.88 4.58
N LEU A 378 12.88 14.81 4.19
CA LEU A 378 12.30 13.46 4.20
C LEU A 378 12.28 12.93 5.64
N LYS A 379 11.15 12.39 6.08
CA LYS A 379 11.08 11.79 7.43
C LYS A 379 12.00 10.56 7.53
N ASN A 380 12.52 10.30 8.73
CA ASN A 380 13.48 9.23 8.99
C ASN A 380 13.00 7.84 8.53
N SER A 381 11.71 7.57 8.66
CA SER A 381 11.12 6.30 8.21
C SER A 381 11.10 6.17 6.68
N THR A 382 10.95 7.26 5.93
CA THR A 382 11.07 7.28 4.46
C THR A 382 12.48 6.90 4.02
N LEU A 383 13.49 7.53 4.62
CA LEU A 383 14.91 7.23 4.36
C LEU A 383 15.25 5.78 4.74
N SER A 384 14.85 5.34 5.93
CA SER A 384 15.07 3.97 6.40
C SER A 384 14.46 2.92 5.46
N ASN A 385 13.27 3.20 4.92
CA ASN A 385 12.62 2.34 3.94
C ASN A 385 13.37 2.31 2.60
N ALA A 386 13.90 3.46 2.15
CA ALA A 386 14.73 3.53 0.95
C ALA A 386 15.99 2.68 1.07
N TRP A 387 16.75 2.83 2.16
CA TRP A 387 17.94 2.01 2.44
C TRP A 387 17.63 0.51 2.49
N ARG A 388 16.52 0.12 3.12
CA ARG A 388 16.11 -1.29 3.18
C ARG A 388 15.81 -1.85 1.79
N LYS A 389 15.13 -1.07 0.94
CA LYS A 389 14.83 -1.45 -0.45
C LYS A 389 16.11 -1.59 -1.27
N LEU A 390 17.07 -0.67 -1.12
CA LEU A 390 18.39 -0.76 -1.75
C LEU A 390 19.10 -2.06 -1.37
N LYS A 391 19.27 -2.33 -0.07
CA LYS A 391 19.91 -3.57 0.40
C LYS A 391 19.19 -4.83 -0.10
N LYS A 392 17.86 -4.86 -0.03
CA LYS A 392 17.06 -6.00 -0.52
C LYS A 392 17.27 -6.24 -2.02
N ARG A 393 17.32 -5.17 -2.83
CA ARG A 393 17.60 -5.27 -4.27
C ARG A 393 19.02 -5.79 -4.52
N ALA A 394 20.03 -5.22 -3.86
CA ALA A 394 21.42 -5.63 -3.99
C ALA A 394 21.62 -7.13 -3.65
N HIS A 395 21.18 -7.57 -2.47
CA HIS A 395 21.33 -8.96 -2.05
C HIS A 395 20.49 -9.92 -2.91
N GLY A 396 19.30 -9.50 -3.33
CA GLY A 396 18.45 -10.29 -4.22
C GLY A 396 19.08 -10.48 -5.60
N TRP A 397 19.67 -9.43 -6.15
CA TRP A 397 20.41 -9.47 -7.40
C TRP A 397 21.66 -10.35 -7.29
N ALA A 398 22.52 -10.09 -6.30
CA ALA A 398 23.79 -10.80 -6.10
C ALA A 398 23.57 -12.30 -5.97
N LYS A 399 22.63 -12.71 -5.11
CA LYS A 399 22.24 -14.12 -4.95
C LYS A 399 21.80 -14.77 -6.26
N LYS A 400 21.02 -14.05 -7.07
CA LYS A 400 20.51 -14.56 -8.35
C LYS A 400 21.62 -14.64 -9.40
N TYR A 401 22.52 -13.66 -9.43
CA TYR A 401 23.68 -13.62 -10.32
C TYR A 401 24.64 -14.78 -10.03
N VAL A 402 25.07 -14.94 -8.77
CA VAL A 402 25.98 -16.01 -8.34
C VAL A 402 25.38 -17.38 -8.64
N LYS A 403 24.12 -17.64 -8.24
CA LYS A 403 23.49 -18.95 -8.49
C LYS A 403 23.38 -19.32 -9.97
N ARG A 404 23.21 -18.33 -10.85
CA ARG A 404 23.11 -18.56 -12.31
C ARG A 404 24.47 -18.85 -12.95
N ASN A 405 25.52 -18.22 -12.44
CA ASN A 405 26.85 -18.25 -13.06
C ASN A 405 27.88 -19.07 -12.26
N ARG A 406 27.47 -19.72 -11.15
CA ARG A 406 28.36 -20.45 -10.22
C ARG A 406 29.35 -21.40 -10.89
N ASN A 407 28.99 -22.02 -12.01
CA ASN A 407 29.86 -22.98 -12.69
C ASN A 407 31.11 -22.33 -13.29
N ARG A 408 31.11 -21.01 -13.48
CA ARG A 408 32.21 -20.24 -14.08
C ARG A 408 33.35 -19.92 -13.10
N GLY A 409 33.17 -20.19 -11.81
CA GLY A 409 34.19 -19.96 -10.76
C GLY A 409 34.13 -18.57 -10.13
N ASP A 410 34.68 -18.44 -8.93
CA ASP A 410 34.49 -17.26 -8.07
C ASP A 410 35.22 -16.02 -8.61
N LEU A 411 36.42 -16.20 -9.17
CA LEU A 411 37.17 -15.13 -9.86
C LEU A 411 36.40 -14.60 -11.09
N TRP A 412 35.74 -15.49 -11.83
CA TRP A 412 34.92 -15.05 -12.98
C TRP A 412 33.73 -14.22 -12.50
N LEU A 413 33.08 -14.64 -11.40
CA LEU A 413 31.92 -13.94 -10.84
C LEU A 413 32.26 -12.53 -10.35
N SER A 414 33.40 -12.33 -9.70
CA SER A 414 33.82 -11.00 -9.23
C SER A 414 34.17 -10.08 -10.40
N THR A 415 34.93 -10.57 -11.39
CA THR A 415 35.39 -9.76 -12.53
C THR A 415 34.28 -9.42 -13.52
N ASN A 416 33.28 -10.31 -13.71
CA ASN A 416 32.21 -10.13 -14.70
C ASN A 416 30.91 -9.61 -14.11
N ALA A 417 30.91 -9.20 -12.84
CA ALA A 417 29.77 -8.57 -12.23
C ALA A 417 29.69 -7.11 -12.68
N ASN A 418 28.69 -6.80 -13.52
CA ASN A 418 28.44 -5.42 -13.94
C ASN A 418 27.73 -4.63 -12.83
N LEU A 419 28.49 -4.30 -11.78
CA LEU A 419 28.03 -3.56 -10.61
C LEU A 419 27.63 -2.13 -10.97
N GLN A 420 28.38 -1.50 -11.88
CA GLN A 420 28.16 -0.13 -12.29
C GLN A 420 26.79 0.06 -12.96
N ASP A 421 26.42 -0.83 -13.88
CA ASP A 421 25.10 -0.76 -14.52
C ASP A 421 23.97 -1.01 -13.52
N LYS A 422 24.18 -1.92 -12.56
CA LYS A 422 23.17 -2.21 -11.53
C LYS A 422 22.97 -1.04 -10.57
N CYS A 423 24.06 -0.34 -10.23
CA CYS A 423 23.99 0.89 -9.45
C CYS A 423 23.28 1.99 -10.23
N THR A 424 23.63 2.16 -11.50
CA THR A 424 23.01 3.13 -12.41
C THR A 424 21.51 2.87 -12.55
N GLU A 425 21.08 1.63 -12.77
CA GLU A 425 19.67 1.24 -12.82
C GLU A 425 18.93 1.55 -11.52
N THR A 426 19.57 1.32 -10.37
CA THR A 426 18.98 1.54 -9.05
C THR A 426 18.85 3.00 -8.67
N LEU A 427 19.84 3.80 -9.07
CA LEU A 427 19.91 5.24 -8.84
C LEU A 427 19.29 6.03 -9.99
N ARG A 428 18.85 5.37 -11.06
CA ARG A 428 18.36 6.01 -12.27
C ARG A 428 17.31 7.04 -11.94
N THR A 429 17.32 8.10 -12.71
CA THR A 429 16.37 9.19 -12.57
C THR A 429 15.55 9.26 -13.82
N MET A 430 14.24 9.12 -13.68
CA MET A 430 13.34 9.18 -14.82
C MET A 430 13.22 10.62 -15.31
N THR A 431 13.21 10.82 -16.62
CA THR A 431 12.86 12.11 -17.22
C THR A 431 11.35 12.37 -17.11
N LEU A 432 10.92 13.64 -17.28
CA LEU A 432 9.50 14.03 -17.23
C LEU A 432 8.64 13.34 -18.30
N LYS A 433 9.23 12.99 -19.46
CA LYS A 433 8.55 12.23 -20.52
C LYS A 433 8.39 10.77 -20.12
N GLN A 434 9.44 10.17 -19.55
CA GLN A 434 9.41 8.79 -19.04
C GLN A 434 8.46 8.61 -17.85
N SER A 435 8.20 9.65 -17.04
CA SER A 435 7.33 9.56 -15.86
C SER A 435 5.83 9.62 -16.16
N LYS A 436 5.43 10.12 -17.35
CA LYS A 436 4.03 10.15 -17.78
C LYS A 436 3.51 8.78 -18.20
N ASP A 437 4.37 7.97 -18.83
CA ASP A 437 4.00 6.65 -19.39
C ASP A 437 4.42 5.47 -18.49
N ALA A 438 5.20 5.74 -17.42
CA ALA A 438 5.74 4.69 -16.56
C ALA A 438 4.76 4.19 -15.50
N GLU A 439 4.71 2.88 -15.32
CA GLU A 439 4.07 2.28 -14.16
C GLU A 439 4.84 2.64 -12.88
N THR A 440 4.16 2.71 -11.74
CA THR A 440 4.78 2.98 -10.42
C THR A 440 5.95 2.02 -10.06
N SER A 441 6.05 0.86 -10.72
CA SER A 441 7.14 -0.11 -10.57
C SER A 441 8.49 0.39 -11.10
N ASP A 442 8.48 1.34 -12.03
CA ASP A 442 9.68 1.81 -12.73
C ASP A 442 10.38 2.95 -11.99
N TRP A 443 9.76 3.40 -10.90
CA TRP A 443 10.19 4.56 -10.14
C TRP A 443 11.23 4.18 -9.10
N THR A 444 12.35 4.90 -9.13
CA THR A 444 13.40 4.78 -8.11
C THR A 444 13.14 5.74 -6.94
N PHE A 445 13.78 5.48 -5.80
CA PHE A 445 13.76 6.43 -4.69
C PHE A 445 14.33 7.80 -5.11
N ILE A 446 15.36 7.83 -5.95
CA ILE A 446 15.92 9.10 -6.45
C ILE A 446 14.93 9.83 -7.36
N SER A 447 14.18 9.11 -8.21
CA SER A 447 13.11 9.71 -9.03
C SER A 447 12.02 10.31 -8.16
N TYR A 448 11.64 9.63 -7.07
CA TYR A 448 10.70 10.17 -6.07
C TYR A 448 11.23 11.45 -5.44
N VAL A 449 12.50 11.48 -5.02
CA VAL A 449 13.10 12.66 -4.39
C VAL A 449 13.19 13.84 -5.35
N ARG A 450 13.55 13.63 -6.61
CA ARG A 450 13.55 14.71 -7.62
C ARG A 450 12.16 15.30 -7.86
N ARG A 451 11.11 14.47 -7.83
CA ARG A 451 9.73 14.97 -7.89
C ARG A 451 9.38 15.79 -6.66
N ALA A 452 9.86 15.41 -5.49
CA ALA A 452 9.70 16.19 -4.27
C ALA A 452 10.44 17.53 -4.34
N GLU A 453 11.70 17.53 -4.80
CA GLU A 453 12.49 18.76 -5.03
C GLU A 453 11.74 19.73 -5.95
N LYS A 454 11.16 19.22 -7.05
CA LYS A 454 10.34 20.05 -7.95
C LYS A 454 9.06 20.56 -7.30
N SER A 455 8.38 19.72 -6.51
CA SER A 455 7.11 20.11 -5.88
C SER A 455 7.30 21.11 -4.74
N PHE A 456 8.45 21.09 -4.07
CA PHE A 456 8.82 21.97 -2.96
C PHE A 456 9.87 23.00 -3.39
N SER A 457 9.85 23.46 -4.65
CA SER A 457 10.83 24.41 -5.19
C SER A 457 10.76 25.77 -4.50
N ASP A 458 9.61 26.09 -3.89
CA ASP A 458 9.32 27.28 -3.10
C ASP A 458 9.63 27.11 -1.60
N TYR A 459 10.34 26.04 -1.22
CA TYR A 459 10.79 25.76 0.15
C TYR A 459 12.29 25.57 0.21
N ASN A 460 12.89 25.88 1.37
CA ASN A 460 14.22 25.39 1.68
C ASN A 460 14.15 23.88 1.91
N THR A 461 14.86 23.08 1.11
CA THR A 461 14.77 21.62 1.21
C THR A 461 16.10 20.99 1.67
N LYS A 462 16.01 19.96 2.51
CA LYS A 462 17.17 19.15 2.92
C LYS A 462 17.37 17.92 2.03
N PHE A 463 16.54 17.71 1.01
CA PHE A 463 16.55 16.51 0.17
C PHE A 463 17.92 16.18 -0.47
N PRO A 464 18.66 17.15 -1.04
CA PRO A 464 19.97 16.85 -1.64
C PRO A 464 20.97 16.33 -0.61
N SER A 465 21.03 16.96 0.56
CA SER A 465 21.92 16.56 1.66
C SER A 465 21.56 15.16 2.20
N GLN A 466 20.26 14.88 2.38
CA GLN A 466 19.76 13.60 2.90
C GLN A 466 19.99 12.43 1.94
N THR A 467 20.06 12.69 0.62
CA THR A 467 20.28 11.64 -0.38
C THR A 467 21.74 11.46 -0.79
N ARG A 468 22.65 12.37 -0.42
CA ARG A 468 24.07 12.31 -0.78
C ARG A 468 24.71 10.98 -0.38
N LYS A 469 24.56 10.59 0.90
CA LYS A 469 25.09 9.31 1.40
C LYS A 469 24.45 8.10 0.72
N TYR A 470 23.14 8.15 0.47
CA TYR A 470 22.43 7.07 -0.23
C TYR A 470 23.00 6.81 -1.63
N LYS A 471 23.34 7.88 -2.38
CA LYS A 471 23.94 7.76 -3.71
C LYS A 471 25.38 7.22 -3.63
N LYS A 472 26.20 7.77 -2.72
CA LYS A 472 27.61 7.38 -2.55
C LYS A 472 27.77 5.90 -2.17
N GLU A 473 26.92 5.41 -1.27
CA GLU A 473 27.04 4.06 -0.72
C GLU A 473 26.39 2.96 -1.56
N ALA A 474 25.66 3.31 -2.63
CA ALA A 474 24.94 2.33 -3.42
C ALA A 474 25.88 1.28 -4.02
N TYR A 475 27.01 1.73 -4.59
CA TYR A 475 28.02 0.85 -5.16
C TYR A 475 28.59 -0.11 -4.13
N ARG A 476 29.06 0.42 -3.00
CA ARG A 476 29.61 -0.37 -1.90
C ARG A 476 28.64 -1.42 -1.39
N ILE A 477 27.34 -1.11 -1.29
CA ILE A 477 26.32 -2.09 -0.89
C ILE A 477 26.14 -3.22 -1.91
N TYR A 478 26.22 -2.91 -3.21
CA TYR A 478 26.14 -3.92 -4.27
C TYR A 478 27.38 -4.81 -4.28
N GLU A 479 28.55 -4.24 -4.06
CA GLU A 479 29.83 -4.93 -3.92
C GLU A 479 29.82 -5.87 -2.69
N GLU A 480 29.48 -5.37 -1.50
CA GLU A 480 29.35 -6.18 -0.28
C GLU A 480 28.38 -7.35 -0.49
N ALA A 481 27.21 -7.08 -1.10
CA ALA A 481 26.22 -8.10 -1.36
C ALA A 481 26.72 -9.17 -2.34
N LEU A 482 27.54 -8.79 -3.33
CA LEU A 482 28.18 -9.72 -4.25
C LEU A 482 29.19 -10.61 -3.53
N THR A 483 30.10 -10.01 -2.77
CA THR A 483 31.12 -10.73 -1.98
C THR A 483 30.47 -11.72 -1.03
N GLU A 484 29.44 -11.31 -0.29
CA GLU A 484 28.67 -12.19 0.60
C GLU A 484 27.97 -13.33 -0.16
N ALA A 485 27.43 -13.05 -1.35
CA ALA A 485 26.77 -14.06 -2.16
C ALA A 485 27.75 -15.08 -2.74
N ILE A 486 28.94 -14.65 -3.18
CA ILE A 486 30.02 -15.54 -3.65
C ILE A 486 30.46 -16.43 -2.49
N GLY A 487 30.78 -15.87 -1.32
CA GLY A 487 31.21 -16.65 -0.16
C GLY A 487 30.17 -17.67 0.36
N ARG A 488 28.88 -17.50 0.03
CA ARG A 488 27.80 -18.43 0.42
C ARG A 488 27.33 -19.39 -0.66
N HIS A 489 27.48 -19.03 -1.94
CA HIS A 489 26.84 -19.73 -3.06
C HIS A 489 27.80 -19.94 -4.25
N GLY A 490 29.06 -19.51 -4.13
CA GLY A 490 30.14 -19.71 -5.06
C GLY A 490 30.53 -21.18 -5.20
N LYS A 491 31.39 -21.44 -6.19
CA LYS A 491 31.75 -22.81 -6.59
C LYS A 491 32.54 -23.51 -5.49
N ASP A 492 33.47 -22.80 -4.88
CA ASP A 492 34.49 -23.37 -4.00
C ASP A 492 33.89 -23.82 -2.65
N LYS A 493 32.87 -23.12 -2.15
CA LYS A 493 32.09 -23.50 -0.95
C LYS A 493 31.04 -24.59 -1.18
N TYR A 494 30.52 -24.76 -2.40
CA TYR A 494 29.52 -25.80 -2.70
C TYR A 494 30.16 -27.20 -2.75
N LEU A 495 31.45 -27.27 -3.09
CA LEU A 495 32.24 -28.51 -3.05
C LEU A 495 32.55 -28.93 -1.60
N GLU A 496 32.81 -27.98 -0.69
CA GLU A 496 33.03 -28.24 0.74
C GLU A 496 31.78 -28.72 1.50
N GLN A 497 30.56 -28.33 1.09
CA GLN A 497 29.31 -28.65 1.79
C GLN A 497 28.64 -29.96 1.34
N GLY A 498 29.35 -30.85 0.64
CA GLY A 498 28.84 -32.17 0.27
C GLY A 498 27.82 -32.10 -0.87
N GLY A 499 28.32 -32.18 -2.10
CA GLY A 499 27.52 -32.53 -3.26
C GLY A 499 26.94 -33.94 -3.10
N LYS A 500 25.75 -34.07 -2.49
CA LYS A 500 24.87 -35.20 -2.82
C LYS A 500 24.19 -34.86 -4.15
N LEU A 501 24.62 -35.56 -5.19
CA LEU A 501 24.09 -35.56 -6.56
C LEU A 501 22.58 -35.84 -6.57
#